data_AF-A0A101Y0W6-F1
#
_entry.id   AF-A0A101Y0W6-F1
#
_cell.length_a   1.000
_cell.length_b   1.000
_cell.length_c   1.000
_cell.angle_alpha   90.00
_cell.angle_beta   90.00
_cell.angle_gamma   90.00
#
_symmetry.space_group_name_H-M   'P 1'
#
loop_
_entity.id
_entity.type
_entity.pdbx_description
1 polymer ?
#
loop_
_entity_poly.entity_id
_entity_poly.type
_entity_poly.pdbx_seq_one_letter_code
_entity_poly.pdbx_strand_id
1 'polypeptide(L)'
;MDIEEYYLQLKNHYPAQADGEWFPVTINELALVFDCTRRNAQFLIQKLKEQHFIGWKSGLGRGNSSQLALLRNKDELILARAQTLSLNGQLSEAFACIQASERESVRAEFHTWLGNWFGVQKERTEEDVLRYPFYRPVLDLDPMKVVRRTEAHLISQLFDTLTRYDPFSKKLKPGLAHHWEHDGTFRRWTFYLRKGVLFHHGKPFKAKDVQYTFNRIRQWNGEDWLINSVQAIEVANTYSVCFELRERNALFAHFIATERFSIVPDDLEQLDARRNFARLPAGTGPFCMRNNTESMLIMDANEHYFADVRF
;
A
#
# COMPACT_ATOMS: atom_id res chain seq x y z
N MET A 1 -20.35 -8.48 -15.38
CA MET A 1 -19.48 -9.30 -16.23
C MET A 1 -19.07 -8.44 -17.40
N ASP A 2 -17.77 -8.30 -17.61
CA ASP A 2 -17.23 -7.42 -18.65
C ASP A 2 -17.52 -8.03 -20.04
N ILE A 3 -17.76 -7.18 -21.05
CA ILE A 3 -18.04 -7.62 -22.42
C ILE A 3 -16.84 -8.41 -23.01
N GLU A 4 -15.63 -8.11 -22.54
CA GLU A 4 -14.40 -8.85 -22.86
C GLU A 4 -14.46 -10.32 -22.43
N GLU A 5 -15.14 -10.63 -21.32
CA GLU A 5 -15.23 -12.00 -20.80
C GLU A 5 -16.06 -12.89 -21.74
N TYR A 6 -17.17 -12.35 -22.26
CA TYR A 6 -17.96 -13.02 -23.30
C TYR A 6 -17.17 -13.20 -24.60
N TYR A 7 -16.32 -12.23 -24.96
CA TYR A 7 -15.43 -12.40 -26.12
C TYR A 7 -14.41 -13.52 -25.91
N LEU A 8 -13.80 -13.61 -24.73
CA LEU A 8 -12.86 -14.67 -24.37
C LEU A 8 -13.55 -16.05 -24.36
N GLN A 9 -14.83 -16.13 -23.94
CA GLN A 9 -15.63 -17.36 -24.07
C GLN A 9 -15.77 -17.80 -25.53
N LEU A 10 -16.04 -16.89 -26.47
CA LEU A 10 -16.06 -17.21 -27.91
C LEU A 10 -14.71 -17.72 -28.40
N LYS A 11 -13.62 -17.05 -28.01
CA LYS A 11 -12.26 -17.46 -28.40
C LYS A 11 -11.89 -18.83 -27.86
N ASN A 12 -12.30 -19.14 -26.64
CA ASN A 12 -12.07 -20.46 -26.03
C ASN A 12 -12.94 -21.55 -26.66
N HIS A 13 -14.15 -21.22 -27.08
CA HIS A 13 -15.06 -22.17 -27.74
C HIS A 13 -14.67 -22.44 -29.21
N TYR A 14 -14.10 -21.45 -29.90
CA TYR A 14 -13.67 -21.53 -31.29
C TYR A 14 -12.14 -21.35 -31.45
N PRO A 15 -11.30 -22.23 -30.86
CA PRO A 15 -9.84 -22.03 -30.82
C PRO A 15 -9.16 -22.18 -32.18
N ALA A 16 -9.79 -22.86 -33.14
CA ALA A 16 -9.24 -23.09 -34.48
C ALA A 16 -9.49 -21.93 -35.46
N GLN A 17 -10.30 -20.93 -35.08
CA GLN A 17 -10.70 -19.83 -35.98
C GLN A 17 -9.70 -18.69 -35.89
N ALA A 18 -9.09 -18.33 -37.01
CA ALA A 18 -8.13 -17.24 -37.09
C ALA A 18 -8.81 -15.87 -36.88
N ASP A 19 -8.03 -14.89 -36.40
CA ASP A 19 -8.50 -13.51 -36.27
C ASP A 19 -8.91 -12.97 -37.66
N GLY A 20 -10.13 -12.42 -37.77
CA GLY A 20 -10.68 -11.85 -39.00
C GLY A 20 -11.34 -12.85 -39.95
N GLU A 21 -11.20 -14.17 -39.73
CA GLU A 21 -11.83 -15.19 -40.55
C GLU A 21 -13.34 -15.30 -40.24
N TRP A 22 -14.15 -15.37 -41.30
CA TRP A 22 -15.60 -15.50 -41.18
C TRP A 22 -16.02 -16.97 -41.18
N PHE A 23 -16.80 -17.38 -40.19
CA PHE A 23 -17.32 -18.74 -40.07
C PHE A 23 -18.81 -18.75 -39.70
N PRO A 24 -19.55 -19.82 -40.07
CA PRO A 24 -20.96 -19.95 -39.76
C PRO A 24 -21.18 -20.29 -38.28
N VAL A 25 -22.15 -19.62 -37.65
CA VAL A 25 -22.63 -19.89 -36.28
C VAL A 25 -24.15 -19.72 -36.18
N THR A 26 -24.78 -20.38 -35.21
CA THR A 26 -26.20 -20.14 -34.89
C THR A 26 -26.37 -19.35 -33.59
N ILE A 27 -27.48 -18.61 -33.47
CA ILE A 27 -27.80 -17.90 -32.22
C ILE A 27 -27.99 -18.87 -31.04
N ASN A 28 -28.35 -20.12 -31.30
CA ASN A 28 -28.43 -21.17 -30.28
C ASN A 28 -27.08 -21.54 -29.72
N GLU A 29 -26.11 -21.78 -30.60
CA GLU A 29 -24.74 -22.09 -30.18
C GLU A 29 -24.18 -20.96 -29.33
N LEU A 30 -24.32 -19.71 -29.78
CA LEU A 30 -23.81 -18.56 -29.04
C LEU A 30 -24.52 -18.37 -27.69
N ALA A 31 -25.83 -18.65 -27.62
CA ALA A 31 -26.56 -18.63 -26.35
C ALA A 31 -26.03 -19.67 -25.36
N LEU A 32 -25.63 -20.85 -25.83
CA LEU A 32 -24.97 -21.87 -25.01
C LEU A 32 -23.56 -21.45 -24.59
N VAL A 33 -22.77 -20.86 -25.49
CA VAL A 33 -21.41 -20.38 -25.16
C VAL A 33 -21.44 -19.30 -24.08
N PHE A 34 -22.41 -18.38 -24.16
CA PHE A 34 -22.57 -17.30 -23.18
C PHE A 34 -23.35 -17.69 -21.93
N ASP A 35 -23.81 -18.95 -21.83
CA ASP A 35 -24.70 -19.45 -20.79
C ASP A 35 -25.89 -18.51 -20.52
N CYS A 36 -26.62 -18.13 -21.58
CA CYS A 36 -27.71 -17.18 -21.47
C CYS A 36 -28.87 -17.44 -22.45
N THR A 37 -29.95 -16.67 -22.30
CA THR A 37 -31.10 -16.78 -23.21
C THR A 37 -30.77 -16.25 -24.61
N ARG A 38 -31.46 -16.74 -25.66
CA ARG A 38 -31.31 -16.21 -27.04
C ARG A 38 -31.41 -14.69 -27.14
N ARG A 39 -32.36 -14.09 -26.40
CA ARG A 39 -32.58 -12.64 -26.41
C ARG A 39 -31.38 -11.89 -25.82
N ASN A 40 -30.79 -12.43 -24.75
CA ASN A 40 -29.59 -11.84 -24.17
C ASN A 40 -28.36 -12.05 -25.06
N ALA A 41 -28.22 -13.22 -25.69
CA ALA A 41 -27.16 -13.49 -26.66
C ALA A 41 -27.18 -12.50 -27.83
N GLN A 42 -28.36 -12.19 -28.38
CA GLN A 42 -28.51 -11.16 -29.41
C GLN A 42 -28.03 -9.78 -28.94
N PHE A 43 -28.34 -9.41 -27.70
CA PHE A 43 -27.91 -8.14 -27.11
C PHE A 43 -26.38 -8.09 -26.90
N LEU A 44 -25.79 -9.19 -26.43
CA LEU A 44 -24.33 -9.32 -26.26
C LEU A 44 -23.60 -9.27 -27.59
N ILE A 45 -24.10 -9.95 -28.63
CA ILE A 45 -23.54 -9.90 -29.99
C ILE A 45 -23.56 -8.47 -30.51
N GLN A 46 -24.65 -7.75 -30.33
CA GLN A 46 -24.76 -6.35 -30.76
C GLN A 46 -23.73 -5.46 -30.04
N LYS A 47 -23.56 -5.63 -28.72
CA LYS A 47 -22.51 -4.93 -27.96
C LYS A 47 -21.10 -5.27 -28.41
N LEU A 48 -20.79 -6.55 -28.59
CA LEU A 48 -19.48 -7.03 -29.07
C LEU A 48 -19.18 -6.46 -30.48
N LYS A 49 -20.20 -6.35 -31.33
CA LYS A 49 -20.09 -5.74 -32.66
C LYS A 49 -19.84 -4.24 -32.57
N GLU A 50 -20.61 -3.51 -31.76
CA GLU A 50 -20.46 -2.05 -31.56
C GLU A 50 -19.07 -1.69 -31.03
N GLN A 51 -18.51 -2.52 -30.16
CA GLN A 51 -17.16 -2.35 -29.62
C GLN A 51 -16.06 -3.00 -30.49
N HIS A 52 -16.41 -3.47 -31.69
CA HIS A 52 -15.48 -4.00 -32.69
C HIS A 52 -14.67 -5.24 -32.23
N PHE A 53 -15.24 -6.04 -31.31
CA PHE A 53 -14.68 -7.35 -30.94
C PHE A 53 -15.00 -8.42 -31.98
N ILE A 54 -16.16 -8.31 -32.64
CA ILE A 54 -16.62 -9.27 -33.64
C ILE A 54 -17.12 -8.60 -34.93
N GLY A 55 -16.98 -9.30 -36.05
CA GLY A 55 -17.75 -9.07 -37.26
C GLY A 55 -19.02 -9.92 -37.22
N TRP A 56 -20.17 -9.35 -37.54
CA TRP A 56 -21.45 -10.07 -37.54
C TRP A 56 -22.27 -9.79 -38.79
N LYS A 57 -22.68 -10.85 -39.50
CA LYS A 57 -23.65 -10.80 -40.59
C LYS A 57 -24.82 -11.75 -40.27
N SER A 58 -26.01 -11.19 -40.13
CA SER A 58 -27.22 -11.95 -39.82
C SER A 58 -27.61 -12.88 -40.97
N GLY A 59 -27.88 -14.15 -40.65
CA GLY A 59 -28.49 -15.08 -41.60
C GLY A 59 -29.97 -14.74 -41.88
N LEU A 60 -30.42 -14.83 -43.12
CA LEU A 60 -31.79 -14.51 -43.53
C LEU A 60 -32.73 -15.71 -43.34
N GLY A 61 -33.46 -15.83 -42.22
CA GLY A 61 -34.53 -16.82 -42.02
C GLY A 61 -34.39 -17.71 -40.77
N ARG A 62 -35.46 -18.42 -40.38
CA ARG A 62 -35.45 -19.34 -39.23
C ARG A 62 -34.59 -20.57 -39.56
N GLY A 63 -33.47 -20.75 -38.85
CA GLY A 63 -32.57 -21.91 -39.00
C GLY A 63 -31.32 -21.65 -39.85
N ASN A 64 -31.16 -20.44 -40.40
CA ASN A 64 -29.98 -20.11 -41.20
C ASN A 64 -28.80 -19.67 -40.31
N SER A 65 -27.59 -20.12 -40.69
CA SER A 65 -26.36 -19.74 -40.03
C SER A 65 -26.08 -18.25 -40.25
N SER A 66 -25.76 -17.54 -39.17
CA SER A 66 -25.16 -16.21 -39.24
C SER A 66 -23.65 -16.36 -39.45
N GLN A 67 -22.98 -15.33 -39.94
CA GLN A 67 -21.54 -15.32 -40.08
C GLN A 67 -20.92 -14.48 -38.96
N LEU A 68 -19.95 -15.06 -38.27
CA LEU A 68 -19.17 -14.44 -37.20
C LEU A 68 -17.71 -14.37 -37.63
N ALA A 69 -17.06 -13.25 -37.35
CA ALA A 69 -15.61 -13.13 -37.40
C ALA A 69 -15.09 -12.63 -36.05
N LEU A 70 -14.00 -13.18 -35.55
CA LEU A 70 -13.38 -12.76 -34.30
C LEU A 70 -12.28 -11.74 -34.61
N LEU A 71 -12.41 -10.50 -34.15
CA LEU A 71 -11.57 -9.37 -34.64
C LEU A 71 -10.43 -8.93 -33.71
N ARG A 72 -10.26 -9.57 -32.55
CA ARG A 72 -9.28 -9.20 -31.53
C ARG A 72 -8.41 -10.39 -31.17
N ASN A 73 -7.13 -10.13 -30.98
CA ASN A 73 -6.22 -11.16 -30.54
C ASN A 73 -6.47 -11.49 -29.07
N LYS A 74 -6.67 -12.77 -28.76
CA LYS A 74 -6.92 -13.24 -27.38
C LYS A 74 -5.82 -12.79 -26.42
N ASP A 75 -4.58 -12.79 -26.88
CA ASP A 75 -3.43 -12.55 -26.02
C ASP A 75 -3.19 -11.07 -25.77
N GLU A 76 -3.47 -10.22 -26.76
CA GLU A 76 -3.50 -8.77 -26.56
C GLU A 76 -4.53 -8.38 -25.50
N LEU A 77 -5.70 -9.02 -25.51
CA LEU A 77 -6.75 -8.77 -24.50
C LEU A 77 -6.33 -9.25 -23.10
N ILE A 78 -5.74 -10.46 -23.00
CA ILE A 78 -5.23 -10.98 -21.73
C ILE A 78 -4.12 -10.06 -21.17
N LEU A 79 -3.20 -9.62 -22.03
CA LEU A 79 -2.13 -8.71 -21.66
C LEU A 79 -2.69 -7.35 -21.19
N ALA A 80 -3.57 -6.72 -21.98
CA ALA A 80 -4.19 -5.45 -21.65
C ALA A 80 -4.97 -5.50 -20.33
N ARG A 81 -5.71 -6.59 -20.10
CA ARG A 81 -6.43 -6.82 -18.84
C ARG A 81 -5.48 -6.94 -17.66
N ALA A 82 -4.40 -7.73 -17.79
CA ALA A 82 -3.42 -7.89 -16.73
C ALA A 82 -2.68 -6.57 -16.41
N GLN A 83 -2.38 -5.77 -17.43
CA GLN A 83 -1.80 -4.44 -17.26
C GLN A 83 -2.76 -3.50 -16.50
N THR A 84 -4.04 -3.52 -16.87
CA THR A 84 -5.09 -2.72 -16.20
C THR A 84 -5.27 -3.13 -14.74
N LEU A 85 -5.33 -4.45 -14.45
CA LEU A 85 -5.39 -4.96 -13.09
C LEU A 85 -4.16 -4.54 -12.26
N SER A 86 -2.97 -4.57 -12.86
CA SER A 86 -1.73 -4.14 -12.20
C SER A 86 -1.76 -2.65 -11.88
N LEU A 87 -2.26 -1.81 -12.79
CA LEU A 87 -2.44 -0.36 -12.59
C LEU A 87 -3.41 -0.05 -11.45
N ASN A 88 -4.43 -0.90 -11.29
CA ASN A 88 -5.41 -0.78 -10.21
C ASN A 88 -4.95 -1.41 -8.89
N GLY A 89 -3.72 -1.91 -8.80
CA GLY A 89 -3.17 -2.56 -7.60
C GLY A 89 -3.61 -4.01 -7.38
N GLN A 90 -4.35 -4.59 -8.33
CA GLN A 90 -4.86 -5.97 -8.29
C GLN A 90 -3.84 -6.95 -8.88
N LEU A 91 -2.60 -6.92 -8.36
CA LEU A 91 -1.49 -7.72 -8.90
C LEU A 91 -1.78 -9.23 -8.88
N SER A 92 -2.42 -9.75 -7.83
CA SER A 92 -2.76 -11.17 -7.74
C SER A 92 -3.68 -11.61 -8.88
N GLU A 93 -4.67 -10.79 -9.22
CA GLU A 93 -5.58 -11.05 -10.34
C GLU A 93 -4.87 -10.87 -11.68
N ALA A 94 -3.97 -9.89 -11.80
CA ALA A 94 -3.15 -9.69 -13.00
C ALA A 94 -2.28 -10.93 -13.29
N PHE A 95 -1.59 -11.46 -12.27
CA PHE A 95 -0.79 -12.67 -12.41
C PHE A 95 -1.65 -13.90 -12.72
N ALA A 96 -2.82 -14.06 -12.09
CA ALA A 96 -3.75 -15.15 -12.41
C ALA A 96 -4.22 -15.07 -13.88
N CYS A 97 -4.52 -13.87 -14.36
CA CYS A 97 -4.90 -13.61 -15.76
C CYS A 97 -3.80 -14.04 -16.74
N ILE A 98 -2.53 -13.72 -16.44
CA ILE A 98 -1.38 -14.07 -17.28
C ILE A 98 -1.03 -15.55 -17.20
N GLN A 99 -1.15 -16.17 -16.03
CA GLN A 99 -0.93 -17.61 -15.86
C GLN A 99 -1.96 -18.45 -16.63
N ALA A 100 -3.18 -17.94 -16.79
CA ALA A 100 -4.21 -18.57 -17.62
C ALA A 100 -3.90 -18.51 -19.14
N SER A 101 -2.93 -17.69 -19.57
CA SER A 101 -2.45 -17.73 -20.96
C SER A 101 -1.56 -18.95 -21.17
N GLU A 102 -1.76 -19.65 -22.29
CA GLU A 102 -0.96 -20.81 -22.71
C GLU A 102 0.33 -20.40 -23.43
N ARG A 103 0.44 -19.14 -23.89
CA ARG A 103 1.60 -18.65 -24.65
C ARG A 103 2.65 -18.02 -23.73
N GLU A 104 3.86 -18.59 -23.76
CA GLU A 104 5.01 -18.08 -23.01
C GLU A 104 5.41 -16.66 -23.42
N SER A 105 5.21 -16.29 -24.70
CA SER A 105 5.51 -14.94 -25.20
C SER A 105 4.72 -13.85 -24.48
N VAL A 106 3.45 -14.09 -24.14
CA VAL A 106 2.62 -13.12 -23.41
C VAL A 106 3.10 -12.93 -21.99
N ARG A 107 3.49 -14.04 -21.34
CA ARG A 107 4.03 -14.00 -19.98
C ARG A 107 5.32 -13.20 -19.95
N ALA A 108 6.23 -13.46 -20.90
CA ALA A 108 7.48 -12.73 -21.05
C ALA A 108 7.25 -11.24 -21.34
N GLU A 109 6.27 -10.91 -22.19
CA GLU A 109 5.90 -9.53 -22.50
C GLU A 109 5.34 -8.79 -21.27
N PHE A 110 4.43 -9.43 -20.52
CA PHE A 110 3.92 -8.88 -19.27
C PHE A 110 5.01 -8.68 -18.22
N HIS A 111 5.91 -9.66 -18.05
CA HIS A 111 7.04 -9.54 -17.12
C HIS A 111 8.00 -8.42 -17.52
N THR A 112 8.26 -8.24 -18.83
CA THR A 112 9.09 -7.14 -19.35
C THR A 112 8.43 -5.79 -19.07
N TRP A 113 7.13 -5.68 -19.36
CA TRP A 113 6.34 -4.49 -19.09
C TRP A 113 6.31 -4.13 -17.59
N LEU A 114 6.08 -5.13 -16.73
CA LEU A 114 6.09 -4.95 -15.27
C LEU A 114 7.49 -4.61 -14.76
N GLY A 115 8.53 -5.18 -15.38
CA GLY A 115 9.93 -4.86 -15.09
C GLY A 115 10.24 -3.37 -15.26
N ASN A 116 9.66 -2.76 -16.31
CA ASN A 116 9.85 -1.33 -16.61
C ASN A 116 9.15 -0.40 -15.61
N TRP A 117 8.27 -0.90 -14.75
CA TRP A 117 7.66 -0.09 -13.69
C TRP A 117 8.55 0.10 -12.47
N PHE A 118 9.51 -0.79 -12.26
CA PHE A 118 10.37 -0.73 -11.09
C PHE A 118 11.47 0.34 -11.26
N GLY A 119 12.09 0.72 -10.15
CA GLY A 119 13.04 1.81 -10.07
C GLY A 119 12.37 3.16 -9.79
N VAL A 120 13.14 4.22 -9.99
CA VAL A 120 12.65 5.60 -9.87
C VAL A 120 12.00 5.99 -11.19
N GLN A 121 10.71 6.32 -11.13
CA GLN A 121 9.93 6.80 -12.26
C GLN A 121 9.56 8.26 -12.01
N LYS A 122 9.81 9.12 -13.00
CA LYS A 122 9.26 10.48 -13.01
C LYS A 122 7.89 10.41 -13.66
N GLU A 123 6.83 10.54 -12.88
CA GLU A 123 5.50 10.57 -13.47
C GLU A 123 5.23 11.92 -14.15
N ARG A 124 4.11 12.02 -14.88
CA ARG A 124 3.72 13.28 -15.54
C ARG A 124 3.27 14.34 -14.53
N THR A 125 2.89 13.92 -13.32
CA THR A 125 2.79 14.74 -12.12
C THR A 125 4.22 14.99 -11.62
N GLU A 126 4.53 16.14 -11.02
CA GLU A 126 5.88 16.53 -10.60
C GLU A 126 6.47 15.67 -9.44
N GLU A 127 6.05 14.41 -9.33
CA GLU A 127 6.35 13.46 -8.28
C GLU A 127 7.32 12.39 -8.79
N ASP A 128 8.39 12.19 -8.03
CA ASP A 128 9.31 11.06 -8.22
C ASP A 128 8.75 9.84 -7.45
N VAL A 129 8.49 8.73 -8.14
CA VAL A 129 7.94 7.50 -7.54
C VAL A 129 8.98 6.39 -7.56
N LEU A 130 9.32 5.85 -6.40
CA LEU A 130 10.17 4.67 -6.26
C LEU A 130 9.32 3.40 -6.13
N ARG A 131 9.48 2.47 -7.07
CA ARG A 131 8.84 1.16 -7.05
C ARG A 131 9.89 0.06 -6.99
N TYR A 132 9.73 -0.90 -6.09
CA TYR A 132 10.57 -2.09 -6.09
C TYR A 132 9.77 -3.31 -5.65
N PRO A 133 10.10 -4.50 -6.19
CA PRO A 133 9.47 -5.72 -5.77
C PRO A 133 9.87 -6.05 -4.34
N PHE A 134 8.91 -6.51 -3.54
CA PHE A 134 9.16 -6.96 -2.18
C PHE A 134 8.63 -8.38 -2.00
N TYR A 135 9.45 -9.24 -1.42
CA TYR A 135 9.25 -10.70 -1.46
C TYR A 135 8.17 -11.22 -0.48
N ARG A 136 7.64 -10.36 0.39
CA ARG A 136 6.59 -10.70 1.35
C ARG A 136 5.73 -9.47 1.67
N PRO A 137 4.48 -9.63 2.12
CA PRO A 137 3.71 -8.52 2.65
C PRO A 137 4.26 -8.04 4.00
N VAL A 138 4.01 -6.76 4.30
CA VAL A 138 4.35 -6.10 5.59
C VAL A 138 3.08 -5.49 6.18
N LEU A 139 2.35 -6.30 6.93
CA LEU A 139 0.95 -6.00 7.30
C LEU A 139 0.80 -5.30 8.66
N ASP A 140 1.77 -5.44 9.55
CA ASP A 140 1.75 -4.83 10.87
C ASP A 140 2.92 -3.84 11.00
N LEU A 141 2.58 -2.57 10.98
CA LEU A 141 3.50 -1.43 11.06
C LEU A 141 3.26 -0.60 12.34
N ASP A 142 2.75 -1.25 13.38
CA ASP A 142 2.73 -0.69 14.72
C ASP A 142 4.17 -0.62 15.30
N PRO A 143 4.67 0.58 15.66
CA PRO A 143 6.01 0.74 16.25
C PRO A 143 6.31 -0.18 17.44
N MET A 144 5.29 -0.50 18.24
CA MET A 144 5.43 -1.32 19.44
C MET A 144 5.74 -2.79 19.13
N LYS A 145 5.47 -3.25 17.90
CA LYS A 145 5.61 -4.65 17.46
C LYS A 145 6.76 -4.85 16.46
N VAL A 146 7.67 -3.88 16.34
CA VAL A 146 8.83 -3.99 15.45
C VAL A 146 9.73 -5.14 15.88
N VAL A 147 9.98 -6.08 14.96
CA VAL A 147 10.90 -7.21 15.17
C VAL A 147 11.98 -7.27 14.09
N ARG A 148 11.66 -6.88 12.86
CA ARG A 148 12.50 -7.07 11.67
C ARG A 148 12.99 -5.73 11.13
N ARG A 149 14.15 -5.74 10.47
CA ARG A 149 14.80 -4.54 9.92
C ARG A 149 13.94 -3.81 8.88
N THR A 150 13.14 -4.53 8.10
CA THR A 150 12.23 -3.93 7.12
C THR A 150 11.18 -3.08 7.80
N GLU A 151 10.49 -3.62 8.79
CA GLU A 151 9.47 -2.94 9.57
C GLU A 151 10.07 -1.74 10.30
N ALA A 152 11.25 -1.91 10.91
CA ALA A 152 11.99 -0.80 11.53
C ALA A 152 12.25 0.33 10.51
N HIS A 153 12.76 -0.02 9.32
CA HIS A 153 13.00 0.96 8.26
C HIS A 153 11.72 1.68 7.84
N LEU A 154 10.62 0.96 7.56
CA LEU A 154 9.34 1.58 7.20
C LEU A 154 8.77 2.45 8.33
N ILE A 155 8.89 2.03 9.58
CA ILE A 155 8.44 2.81 10.73
C ILE A 155 9.26 4.09 10.90
N SER A 156 10.56 4.07 10.60
CA SER A 156 11.38 5.30 10.57
C SER A 156 10.96 6.30 9.47
N GLN A 157 10.23 5.84 8.45
CA GLN A 157 9.65 6.70 7.41
C GLN A 157 8.26 7.21 7.79
N LEU A 158 7.50 6.44 8.58
CA LEU A 158 6.12 6.73 8.97
C LEU A 158 6.03 7.54 10.27
N PHE A 159 7.00 7.42 11.16
CA PHE A 159 6.95 8.02 12.49
C PHE A 159 8.29 8.64 12.89
N ASP A 160 8.24 9.52 13.88
CA ASP A 160 9.43 10.07 14.54
C ASP A 160 9.45 9.73 16.03
N THR A 161 10.66 9.68 16.56
CA THR A 161 10.97 9.58 17.99
C THR A 161 11.23 10.98 18.58
N LEU A 162 11.32 11.08 19.92
CA LEU A 162 11.70 12.35 20.58
C LEU A 162 13.08 12.84 20.12
N THR A 163 14.03 11.92 20.00
CA THR A 163 15.41 12.16 19.59
C THR A 163 15.79 11.19 18.49
N ARG A 164 16.71 11.58 17.60
CA ARG A 164 17.17 10.74 16.49
C ARG A 164 18.64 10.42 16.65
N TYR A 165 19.03 9.16 16.53
CA TYR A 165 20.44 8.79 16.50
C TYR A 165 20.99 8.92 15.07
N ASP A 166 22.04 9.71 14.90
CA ASP A 166 22.76 9.80 13.63
C ASP A 166 23.94 8.81 13.63
N PRO A 167 23.89 7.73 12.81
CA PRO A 167 24.94 6.72 12.79
C PRO A 167 26.28 7.23 12.24
N PHE A 168 26.28 8.29 11.43
CA PHE A 168 27.50 8.87 10.86
C PHE A 168 28.23 9.73 11.88
N SER A 169 27.53 10.71 12.46
CA SER A 169 28.14 11.56 13.49
C SER A 169 28.22 10.90 14.86
N LYS A 170 27.57 9.75 15.05
CA LYS A 170 27.44 9.00 16.32
C LYS A 170 26.89 9.88 17.45
N LYS A 171 25.97 10.78 17.10
CA LYS A 171 25.38 11.76 18.03
C LYS A 171 23.87 11.70 17.97
N LEU A 172 23.25 11.98 19.10
CA LEU A 172 21.84 12.31 19.13
C LEU A 172 21.59 13.66 18.46
N LYS A 173 20.51 13.70 17.68
CA LYS A 173 19.97 14.86 17.00
C LYS A 173 18.55 15.12 17.50
N PRO A 174 18.08 16.37 17.42
CA PRO A 174 16.67 16.69 17.64
C PRO A 174 15.75 15.88 16.72
N GLY A 175 14.72 15.27 17.31
CA GLY A 175 13.58 14.66 16.62
C GLY A 175 12.35 15.52 16.83
N LEU A 176 11.27 14.91 17.34
CA LEU A 176 10.08 15.62 17.81
C LEU A 176 10.37 16.56 18.98
N ALA A 177 11.37 16.23 19.81
CA ALA A 177 11.94 17.17 20.76
C ALA A 177 13.04 18.00 20.07
N HIS A 178 12.91 19.32 20.10
CA HIS A 178 13.95 20.21 19.58
C HIS A 178 15.12 20.39 20.56
N HIS A 179 14.87 20.14 21.85
CA HIS A 179 15.84 20.23 22.92
C HIS A 179 15.47 19.27 24.06
N TRP A 180 16.46 18.83 24.83
CA TRP A 180 16.27 18.08 26.06
C TRP A 180 17.42 18.32 27.03
N GLU A 181 17.13 18.16 28.32
CA GLU A 181 18.09 18.32 29.40
C GLU A 181 17.87 17.27 30.49
N HIS A 182 18.84 17.15 31.39
CA HIS A 182 18.75 16.29 32.55
C HIS A 182 19.19 17.03 33.82
N ASP A 183 18.75 16.55 34.98
CA ASP A 183 18.98 17.13 36.31
C ASP A 183 20.43 17.01 36.86
N GLY A 184 21.42 16.79 36.00
CA GLY A 184 22.81 16.46 36.41
C GLY A 184 23.01 15.05 36.98
N THR A 185 22.00 14.46 37.64
CA THR A 185 22.05 13.09 38.16
C THR A 185 21.63 12.02 37.14
N PHE A 186 21.03 12.45 36.03
CA PHE A 186 20.45 11.61 34.98
C PHE A 186 19.31 10.71 35.50
N ARG A 187 18.58 11.18 36.51
CA ARG A 187 17.34 10.56 36.99
C ARG A 187 16.10 11.28 36.52
N ARG A 188 16.22 12.55 36.11
CA ARG A 188 15.13 13.31 35.52
C ARG A 188 15.56 13.86 34.17
N TRP A 189 14.75 13.62 33.15
CA TRP A 189 14.95 14.10 31.78
C TRP A 189 13.75 14.92 31.32
N THR A 190 13.99 16.13 30.84
CA THR A 190 12.95 17.02 30.31
C THR A 190 13.15 17.21 28.81
N PHE A 191 12.09 16.97 28.04
CA PHE A 191 12.09 17.11 26.58
C PHE A 191 11.13 18.24 26.16
N TYR A 192 11.64 19.16 25.34
CA TYR A 192 10.90 20.29 24.80
C TYR A 192 10.49 20.00 23.36
N LEU A 193 9.18 19.97 23.12
CA LEU A 193 8.58 19.48 21.88
C LEU A 193 8.44 20.58 20.85
N ARG A 194 8.62 20.23 19.58
CA ARG A 194 8.34 21.13 18.46
C ARG A 194 6.86 21.50 18.43
N LYS A 195 6.60 22.78 18.15
CA LYS A 195 5.24 23.29 17.91
C LYS A 195 4.89 23.14 16.43
N GLY A 196 3.61 22.99 16.13
CA GLY A 196 3.10 22.94 14.76
C GLY A 196 3.33 21.61 14.03
N VAL A 197 3.90 20.60 14.69
CA VAL A 197 3.99 19.25 14.13
C VAL A 197 2.59 18.62 14.08
N LEU A 198 2.25 18.02 12.95
CA LEU A 198 1.00 17.32 12.74
C LEU A 198 1.26 15.83 12.55
N PHE A 199 0.37 15.01 13.08
CA PHE A 199 0.24 13.64 12.60
C PHE A 199 -0.34 13.64 11.18
N HIS A 200 -0.13 12.56 10.42
CA HIS A 200 -0.60 12.40 9.03
C HIS A 200 -2.11 12.60 8.85
N HIS A 201 -2.90 12.42 9.91
CA HIS A 201 -4.35 12.62 9.90
C HIS A 201 -4.78 14.03 10.34
N GLY A 202 -3.83 14.97 10.46
CA GLY A 202 -4.06 16.39 10.75
C GLY A 202 -4.12 16.78 12.23
N LYS A 203 -4.09 15.81 13.16
CA LYS A 203 -4.06 16.11 14.59
C LYS A 203 -2.72 16.73 15.01
N PRO A 204 -2.71 17.82 15.80
CA PRO A 204 -1.47 18.37 16.33
C PRO A 204 -0.79 17.45 17.34
N PHE A 205 0.52 17.24 17.19
CA PHE A 205 1.36 16.51 18.13
C PHE A 205 1.59 17.32 19.43
N LYS A 206 1.41 16.65 20.58
CA LYS A 206 1.52 17.22 21.92
C LYS A 206 2.18 16.26 22.90
N ALA A 207 2.54 16.76 24.08
CA ALA A 207 3.14 15.97 25.16
C ALA A 207 2.27 14.81 25.66
N LYS A 208 0.94 14.88 25.50
CA LYS A 208 0.03 13.77 25.83
C LYS A 208 0.23 12.56 24.92
N ASP A 209 0.55 12.76 23.64
CA ASP A 209 0.85 11.65 22.70
C ASP A 209 2.12 10.91 23.12
N VAL A 210 3.10 11.62 23.68
CA VAL A 210 4.31 11.01 24.27
C VAL A 210 3.96 10.16 25.47
N GLN A 211 3.22 10.72 26.44
CA GLN A 211 2.80 9.98 27.63
C GLN A 211 1.98 8.74 27.26
N TYR A 212 1.03 8.89 26.33
CA TYR A 212 0.23 7.79 25.80
C TYR A 212 1.12 6.69 25.20
N THR A 213 2.07 7.05 24.32
CA THR A 213 2.98 6.10 23.67
C THR A 213 3.74 5.25 24.68
N PHE A 214 4.35 5.87 25.69
CA PHE A 214 5.14 5.13 26.68
C PHE A 214 4.27 4.28 27.62
N ASN A 215 3.09 4.77 28.01
CA ASN A 215 2.12 3.98 28.79
C ASN A 215 1.61 2.77 27.99
N ARG A 216 1.39 2.94 26.70
CA ARG A 216 1.00 1.86 25.79
C ARG A 216 2.08 0.78 25.72
N ILE A 217 3.35 1.15 25.57
CA ILE A 217 4.46 0.17 25.59
C ILE A 217 4.53 -0.56 26.94
N ARG A 218 4.30 0.15 28.06
CA ARG A 218 4.24 -0.46 29.40
C ARG A 218 3.14 -1.51 29.53
N GLN A 219 1.96 -1.23 28.99
CA GLN A 219 0.83 -2.16 29.03
C GLN A 219 1.07 -3.40 28.15
N TRP A 220 1.72 -3.22 27.00
CA TRP A 220 2.02 -4.32 26.08
C TRP A 220 3.13 -5.24 26.57
N ASN A 221 4.21 -4.66 27.08
CA ASN A 221 5.35 -5.42 27.58
C ASN A 221 5.81 -4.87 28.93
N GLY A 222 5.14 -5.35 29.99
CA GLY A 222 5.46 -5.01 31.37
C GLY A 222 6.81 -5.53 31.86
N GLU A 223 7.53 -6.35 31.08
CA GLU A 223 8.88 -6.82 31.38
C GLU A 223 9.97 -5.99 30.67
N ASP A 224 9.58 -4.98 29.90
CA ASP A 224 10.54 -4.12 29.21
C ASP A 224 11.41 -3.34 30.20
N TRP A 225 12.71 -3.65 30.19
CA TRP A 225 13.65 -3.08 31.14
C TRP A 225 13.75 -1.54 31.07
N LEU A 226 13.63 -0.93 29.89
CA LEU A 226 13.75 0.51 29.73
C LEU A 226 12.48 1.20 30.22
N ILE A 227 11.30 0.70 29.82
CA ILE A 227 10.02 1.26 30.29
C ILE A 227 9.84 1.06 31.80
N ASN A 228 10.30 -0.06 32.35
CA ASN A 228 10.27 -0.31 33.78
C ASN A 228 11.22 0.61 34.55
N SER A 229 12.32 1.04 33.92
CA SER A 229 13.22 2.05 34.50
C SER A 229 12.56 3.43 34.63
N VAL A 230 11.51 3.73 33.85
CA VAL A 230 10.73 4.96 33.99
C VAL A 230 9.77 4.84 35.17
N GLN A 231 9.95 5.67 36.19
CA GLN A 231 9.05 5.75 37.33
C GLN A 231 7.76 6.50 36.98
N ALA A 232 7.90 7.70 36.42
CA ALA A 232 6.77 8.58 36.09
C ALA A 232 7.04 9.36 34.79
N ILE A 233 5.94 9.74 34.13
CA ILE A 233 5.95 10.59 32.93
C ILE A 233 4.99 11.74 33.19
N GLU A 234 5.53 12.93 33.39
CA GLU A 234 4.78 14.13 33.72
C GLU A 234 4.66 15.04 32.50
N VAL A 235 3.43 15.40 32.16
CA VAL A 235 3.15 16.40 31.14
C VAL A 235 3.13 17.77 31.83
N ALA A 236 4.29 18.42 31.88
CA ALA A 236 4.42 19.73 32.53
C ALA A 236 3.60 20.81 31.81
N ASN A 237 3.52 20.75 30.47
CA ASN A 237 2.63 21.55 29.65
C ASN A 237 2.44 20.90 28.26
N THR A 238 1.71 21.55 27.36
CA THR A 238 1.40 21.04 26.02
C THR A 238 2.63 20.59 25.21
N TYR A 239 3.78 21.23 25.41
CA TYR A 239 5.00 21.01 24.61
C TYR A 239 6.21 20.66 25.49
N SER A 240 5.99 20.13 26.69
CA SER A 240 7.06 19.72 27.59
C SER A 240 6.66 18.45 28.32
N VAL A 241 7.53 17.45 28.28
CA VAL A 241 7.35 16.16 28.96
C VAL A 241 8.59 15.85 29.79
N CYS A 242 8.36 15.40 31.03
CA CYS A 242 9.39 15.06 31.98
C CYS A 242 9.32 13.56 32.30
N PHE A 243 10.45 12.88 32.21
CA PHE A 243 10.60 11.48 32.60
C PHE A 243 11.37 11.42 33.91
N GLU A 244 10.79 10.79 34.91
CA GLU A 244 11.49 10.39 36.13
C GLU A 244 11.90 8.93 36.03
N LEU A 245 13.17 8.66 36.30
CA LEU A 245 13.75 7.32 36.25
C LEU A 245 13.96 6.79 37.66
N ARG A 246 13.68 5.49 37.85
CA ARG A 246 13.92 4.77 39.12
C ARG A 246 15.39 4.85 39.50
N GLU A 247 16.28 4.66 38.52
CA GLU A 247 17.73 4.69 38.66
C GLU A 247 18.37 5.64 37.64
N ARG A 248 19.64 5.99 37.88
CA ARG A 248 20.43 6.83 36.99
C ARG A 248 20.62 6.16 35.62
N ASN A 249 20.27 6.84 34.55
CA ASN A 249 20.56 6.38 33.18
C ASN A 249 20.98 7.53 32.28
N ALA A 250 22.29 7.66 32.04
CA ALA A 250 22.86 8.69 31.17
C ALA A 250 22.57 8.46 29.67
N LEU A 251 22.17 7.24 29.30
CA LEU A 251 21.87 6.85 27.93
C LEU A 251 20.37 6.82 27.63
N PHE A 252 19.52 7.29 28.53
CA PHE A 252 18.07 7.26 28.36
C PHE A 252 17.62 7.88 27.02
N ALA A 253 18.10 9.08 26.71
CA ALA A 253 17.82 9.77 25.45
C ALA A 253 18.33 9.01 24.20
N HIS A 254 19.30 8.10 24.34
CA HIS A 254 19.78 7.24 23.26
C HIS A 254 18.86 6.04 23.04
N PHE A 255 18.40 5.41 24.12
CA PHE A 255 17.55 4.23 24.01
C PHE A 255 16.17 4.54 23.43
N ILE A 256 15.60 5.70 23.79
CA ILE A 256 14.30 6.15 23.26
C ILE A 256 14.37 6.73 21.83
N ALA A 257 15.56 6.74 21.22
CA ALA A 257 15.75 7.16 19.83
C ALA A 257 15.49 6.01 18.82
N THR A 258 15.13 4.82 19.31
CA THR A 258 14.85 3.64 18.49
C THR A 258 13.39 3.60 18.03
N GLU A 259 13.14 2.91 16.92
CA GLU A 259 11.86 2.88 16.20
C GLU A 259 10.70 2.41 17.08
N ARG A 260 10.98 1.58 18.09
CA ARG A 260 9.99 1.11 19.06
C ARG A 260 9.37 2.23 19.89
N PHE A 261 10.12 3.31 20.12
CA PHE A 261 9.68 4.50 20.87
C PHE A 261 9.19 5.61 19.95
N SER A 262 8.88 5.29 18.69
CA SER A 262 8.23 6.23 17.79
C SER A 262 6.88 6.66 18.37
N ILE A 263 6.60 7.95 18.30
CA ILE A 263 5.42 8.52 18.96
C ILE A 263 4.17 8.24 18.13
N VAL A 264 3.17 7.67 18.79
CA VAL A 264 1.85 7.40 18.24
C VAL A 264 0.82 8.36 18.86
N PRO A 265 -0.28 8.67 18.15
CA PRO A 265 -1.23 9.66 18.64
C PRO A 265 -2.10 9.11 19.78
N ASP A 266 -2.48 9.94 20.75
CA ASP A 266 -3.30 9.54 21.91
C ASP A 266 -4.76 9.16 21.59
N ASP A 267 -5.18 9.31 20.33
CA ASP A 267 -6.45 8.86 19.75
C ASP A 267 -6.28 7.62 18.84
N LEU A 268 -5.22 6.85 19.05
CA LEU A 268 -4.90 5.64 18.27
C LEU A 268 -6.05 4.64 18.24
N GLU A 269 -6.79 4.46 19.33
CA GLU A 269 -7.93 3.52 19.36
C GLU A 269 -9.03 3.92 18.37
N GLN A 270 -9.31 5.22 18.23
CA GLN A 270 -10.27 5.71 17.25
C GLN A 270 -9.74 5.56 15.81
N LEU A 271 -8.44 5.73 15.61
CA LEU A 271 -7.79 5.50 14.32
C LEU A 271 -7.82 4.02 13.93
N ASP A 272 -7.52 3.13 14.87
CA ASP A 272 -7.50 1.69 14.64
C ASP A 272 -8.88 1.17 14.23
N ALA A 273 -9.93 1.59 14.95
CA ALA A 273 -11.31 1.24 14.61
C ALA A 273 -11.75 1.72 13.22
N ARG A 274 -11.18 2.83 12.71
CA ARG A 274 -11.57 3.42 11.42
C ARG A 274 -10.72 2.94 10.24
N ARG A 275 -9.44 2.67 10.47
CA ARG A 275 -8.45 2.47 9.40
C ARG A 275 -7.58 1.23 9.56
N ASN A 276 -7.69 0.50 10.68
CA ASN A 276 -6.74 -0.55 11.06
C ASN A 276 -5.32 0.03 11.15
N PHE A 277 -4.93 0.49 12.34
CA PHE A 277 -3.68 1.22 12.58
C PHE A 277 -2.45 0.39 12.21
N ALA A 278 -2.51 -0.93 12.37
CA ALA A 278 -1.42 -1.82 11.97
C ALA A 278 -1.15 -1.77 10.46
N ARG A 279 -2.20 -1.65 9.63
CA ARG A 279 -2.07 -1.58 8.17
C ARG A 279 -1.92 -0.15 7.65
N LEU A 280 -2.70 0.79 8.18
CA LEU A 280 -2.75 2.20 7.76
C LEU A 280 -2.40 3.12 8.95
N PRO A 281 -1.16 3.07 9.45
CA PRO A 281 -0.73 3.92 10.55
C PRO A 281 -0.74 5.40 10.17
N ALA A 282 -0.90 6.26 11.18
CA ALA A 282 -0.73 7.70 11.06
C ALA A 282 0.28 8.19 12.10
N GLY A 283 1.50 8.49 11.65
CA GLY A 283 2.58 9.01 12.46
C GLY A 283 2.86 10.48 12.15
N THR A 284 4.08 10.93 12.41
CA THR A 284 4.57 12.29 12.10
C THR A 284 5.66 12.29 11.03
N GLY A 285 6.01 11.11 10.50
CA GLY A 285 7.18 10.91 9.63
C GLY A 285 7.04 11.54 8.25
N PRO A 286 8.13 11.49 7.46
CA PRO A 286 8.19 12.09 6.12
C PRO A 286 7.31 11.41 5.08
N PHE A 287 6.78 10.21 5.35
CA PHE A 287 5.85 9.51 4.47
C PHE A 287 4.58 9.09 5.21
N CYS A 288 3.45 9.10 4.50
CA CYS A 288 2.12 8.72 4.98
C CYS A 288 1.67 7.41 4.33
N MET A 289 1.06 6.50 5.09
CA MET A 289 0.54 5.26 4.50
C MET A 289 -0.75 5.52 3.71
N ARG A 290 -0.72 5.24 2.39
CA ARG A 290 -1.89 5.31 1.52
C ARG A 290 -2.60 3.97 1.41
N ASN A 291 -1.85 2.88 1.22
CA ASN A 291 -2.42 1.54 1.02
C ASN A 291 -1.48 0.45 1.55
N ASN A 292 -2.05 -0.62 2.12
CA ASN A 292 -1.27 -1.78 2.60
C ASN A 292 -2.09 -3.07 2.50
N THR A 293 -1.92 -3.77 1.38
CA THR A 293 -2.56 -5.06 1.08
C THR A 293 -1.52 -6.18 1.10
N GLU A 294 -1.98 -7.41 0.88
CA GLU A 294 -1.07 -8.56 0.71
C GLU A 294 -0.15 -8.42 -0.52
N SER A 295 -0.56 -7.63 -1.51
CA SER A 295 0.14 -7.47 -2.79
C SER A 295 0.90 -6.15 -2.92
N MET A 296 0.52 -5.11 -2.19
CA MET A 296 1.03 -3.76 -2.43
C MET A 296 1.00 -2.90 -1.17
N LEU A 297 2.12 -2.21 -0.92
CA LEU A 297 2.26 -1.16 0.09
C LEU A 297 2.58 0.14 -0.64
N ILE A 298 1.83 1.20 -0.35
CA ILE A 298 2.01 2.51 -0.97
C ILE A 298 2.08 3.57 0.11
N MET A 299 3.13 4.39 0.05
CA MET A 299 3.29 5.56 0.91
C MET A 299 3.45 6.81 0.04
N ASP A 300 2.82 7.89 0.44
CA ASP A 300 2.94 9.20 -0.19
C ASP A 300 3.84 10.10 0.67
N ALA A 301 4.50 11.10 0.06
CA ALA A 301 5.28 12.06 0.83
C ALA A 301 4.37 12.90 1.74
N ASN A 302 4.84 13.21 2.95
CA ASN A 302 4.17 14.10 3.88
C ASN A 302 4.56 15.56 3.57
N GLU A 303 3.70 16.27 2.83
CA GLU A 303 3.90 17.69 2.48
C GLU A 303 4.00 18.63 3.69
N HIS A 304 3.55 18.19 4.86
CA HIS A 304 3.60 18.95 6.11
C HIS A 304 4.68 18.45 7.07
N TYR A 305 5.67 17.70 6.58
CA TYR A 305 6.75 17.20 7.40
C TYR A 305 7.60 18.35 7.98
N PHE A 306 7.87 18.28 9.28
CA PHE A 306 8.41 19.40 10.05
C PHE A 306 9.93 19.58 9.96
N ALA A 307 10.64 18.60 9.39
CA ALA A 307 12.09 18.61 9.30
C ALA A 307 12.55 18.65 7.84
N ASP A 308 13.67 19.34 7.58
CA ASP A 308 14.30 19.32 6.27
C ASP A 308 14.80 17.90 5.97
N VAL A 309 14.15 17.23 5.01
CA VAL A 309 14.58 15.91 4.55
C VAL A 309 15.78 16.10 3.63
N ARG A 310 16.97 15.72 4.11
CA ARG A 310 18.12 15.46 3.23
C ARG A 310 18.21 13.95 3.06
N PHE A 311 17.79 13.49 1.89
CA PHE A 311 18.01 12.12 1.42
C PHE A 311 19.50 11.85 1.17
#